data_AF-A0A931RQK1-F1
#
_entry.id   AF-A0A931RQK1-F1
#
_cell.length_a   1.000
_cell.length_b   1.000
_cell.length_c   1.000
_cell.angle_alpha   90.00
_cell.angle_beta   90.00
_cell.angle_gamma   90.00
#
_symmetry.space_group_name_H-M   'P 1'
#
loop_
_entity.id
_entity.type
_entity.pdbx_description
1 polymer ?
#
loop_
_entity_poly.entity_id
_entity_poly.type
_entity_poly.pdbx_seq_one_letter_code
_entity_poly.pdbx_strand_id
1 'polypeptide(L)'
;MYFYVLIAGFGGGVLRGLIGFIKHQFSYKNVPFKLTYFLSMSFLSGIVGLISVMAIKEIGFTLEGLFTPALSFILGYAGGDFLENLYKIIIKKSTLDGSKN
;
A
#
# COMPACT_ATOMS: atom_id res chain seq x y z
N MET A 1 20.41 0.68 -0.27
CA MET A 1 19.35 -0.22 -0.79
C MET A 1 18.04 -0.09 -0.02
N TYR A 2 18.05 -0.18 1.32
CA TYR A 2 16.83 -0.01 2.14
C TYR A 2 16.13 1.36 1.98
N PHE A 3 16.89 2.45 1.90
CA PHE A 3 16.31 3.80 1.83
C PHE A 3 15.49 4.05 0.55
N TYR A 4 15.98 3.61 -0.62
CA TYR A 4 15.26 3.72 -1.89
C TYR A 4 13.96 2.92 -1.90
N VAL A 5 13.97 1.76 -1.25
CA VAL A 5 12.77 0.92 -1.07
C VAL A 5 11.73 1.66 -0.23
N LEU A 6 12.13 2.27 0.89
CA LEU A 6 11.22 3.02 1.74
C LEU A 6 10.65 4.25 1.00
N ILE A 7 11.49 5.04 0.33
CA ILE A 7 11.01 6.19 -0.46
C ILE A 7 10.03 5.75 -1.54
N ALA A 8 10.32 4.66 -2.25
CA ALA A 8 9.43 4.16 -3.29
C ALA A 8 8.09 3.70 -2.71
N GLY A 9 8.09 3.00 -1.57
CA GLY A 9 6.88 2.58 -0.87
C GLY A 9 6.03 3.74 -0.38
N PHE A 10 6.67 4.74 0.22
CA PHE A 10 6.02 5.99 0.60
C PHE A 10 5.41 6.69 -0.63
N GLY A 11 6.18 6.81 -1.70
CA GLY A 11 5.75 7.44 -2.95
C GLY A 11 4.53 6.76 -3.57
N GLY A 12 4.49 5.42 -3.55
CA GLY A 12 3.30 4.66 -3.97
C GLY A 12 2.07 5.01 -3.12
N GLY A 13 2.23 5.03 -1.79
CA GLY A 13 1.16 5.41 -0.86
C GLY A 13 0.66 6.84 -1.06
N VAL A 14 1.57 7.79 -1.28
CA VAL A 14 1.23 9.20 -1.60
C VAL A 14 0.47 9.28 -2.92
N LEU A 15 0.90 8.56 -3.96
CA LEU A 15 0.21 8.52 -5.25
C LEU A 15 -1.23 7.98 -5.12
N ARG A 16 -1.45 6.94 -4.31
CA ARG A 16 -2.80 6.46 -4.00
C ARG A 16 -3.64 7.55 -3.31
N GLY A 17 -3.06 8.26 -2.35
CA GLY A 17 -3.73 9.37 -1.66
C GLY A 17 -4.11 10.52 -2.60
N LEU A 18 -3.22 10.88 -3.53
CA LEU A 18 -3.46 11.86 -4.59
C LEU A 18 -4.65 11.45 -5.48
N ILE A 19 -4.68 10.19 -5.95
CA ILE A 19 -5.78 9.69 -6.78
C ILE A 19 -7.10 9.68 -6.00
N GLY A 20 -7.07 9.28 -4.72
CA GLY A 20 -8.24 9.33 -3.85
C GLY A 20 -8.78 10.76 -3.68
N PHE A 21 -7.89 11.73 -3.50
CA PHE A 21 -8.26 13.14 -3.41
C PHE A 21 -8.85 13.66 -4.72
N ILE A 22 -8.23 13.34 -5.87
CA ILE A 22 -8.74 13.71 -7.19
C ILE A 22 -10.16 13.15 -7.38
N LYS A 23 -10.37 11.87 -7.09
CA LYS A 23 -11.70 11.24 -7.16
C LYS A 23 -12.72 11.94 -6.26
N HIS A 24 -12.31 12.29 -5.04
CA HIS A 24 -13.18 13.03 -4.12
C HIS A 24 -13.57 14.41 -4.69
N GLN A 25 -12.62 15.15 -5.27
CA GLN A 25 -12.91 16.43 -5.91
C GLN A 25 -13.88 16.31 -7.09
N PHE A 26 -13.73 15.30 -7.94
CA PHE A 26 -14.62 15.11 -9.09
C PHE A 26 -16.00 14.56 -8.74
N SER A 27 -16.13 13.84 -7.62
CA SER A 27 -17.39 13.17 -7.25
C SER A 27 -18.41 14.10 -6.57
N TYR A 28 -18.00 15.28 -6.10
CA TYR A 28 -18.86 16.20 -5.34
C TYR A 28 -18.87 17.60 -5.98
N LYS A 29 -20.07 18.15 -6.23
CA LYS A 29 -20.22 19.55 -6.66
C LYS A 29 -19.80 20.48 -5.52
N ASN A 30 -18.85 21.40 -5.79
CA ASN A 30 -18.39 22.46 -4.87
C ASN A 30 -17.67 21.98 -3.58
N VAL A 31 -16.59 21.19 -3.70
CA VAL A 31 -15.72 20.92 -2.54
C VAL A 31 -14.59 21.95 -2.51
N PRO A 32 -14.49 22.83 -1.48
CA PRO A 32 -13.39 23.77 -1.39
C PRO A 32 -12.06 23.02 -1.24
N PHE A 33 -11.08 23.35 -2.06
CA PHE A 33 -9.73 22.79 -1.96
C PHE A 33 -9.09 23.24 -0.64
N LYS A 34 -8.93 22.31 0.30
CA LYS A 34 -8.24 22.53 1.57
C LYS A 34 -6.84 21.93 1.49
N LEU A 35 -5.83 22.78 1.32
CA LEU A 35 -4.43 22.36 1.18
C LEU A 35 -3.96 21.51 2.37
N THR A 36 -4.36 21.88 3.59
CA THR A 36 -4.03 21.13 4.80
C THR A 36 -4.62 19.72 4.80
N TYR A 37 -5.88 19.57 4.37
CA TYR A 37 -6.52 18.26 4.25
C TYR A 37 -5.84 17.40 3.18
N PHE A 38 -5.53 17.99 2.02
CA PHE A 38 -4.80 17.33 0.95
C PHE A 38 -3.44 16.80 1.42
N LEU A 39 -2.60 17.67 1.99
CA LEU A 39 -1.27 17.29 2.47
C LEU A 39 -1.34 16.25 3.58
N SER A 40 -2.23 16.44 4.56
CA SER A 40 -2.40 15.48 5.66
C SER A 40 -2.83 14.12 5.16
N MET A 41 -3.82 14.05 4.26
CA MET A 41 -4.31 12.78 3.74
C MET A 41 -3.31 12.08 2.82
N SER A 42 -2.62 12.83 1.95
CA SER A 42 -1.55 12.28 1.11
C SER A 42 -0.39 11.76 1.96
N PHE A 43 0.00 12.49 3.01
CA PHE A 43 1.06 12.08 3.93
C PHE A 43 0.67 10.84 4.73
N LEU A 44 -0.55 10.80 5.28
CA LEU A 44 -1.06 9.64 6.00
C LEU A 44 -1.14 8.41 5.10
N SER A 45 -1.59 8.58 3.85
CA SER A 45 -1.59 7.49 2.86
C SER A 45 -0.18 7.01 2.53
N GLY A 46 0.80 7.92 2.48
CA GLY A 46 2.22 7.58 2.34
C GLY A 46 2.75 6.73 3.51
N ILE A 47 2.40 7.09 4.75
CA ILE A 47 2.76 6.29 5.95
C ILE A 47 2.15 4.88 5.85
N VAL A 48 0.88 4.77 5.44
CA VAL A 48 0.24 3.46 5.24
C VAL A 48 1.00 2.65 4.18
N GLY A 49 1.39 3.27 3.06
CA GLY A 49 2.20 2.62 2.03
C GLY A 49 3.55 2.11 2.56
N LEU A 50 4.24 2.90 3.38
CA LEU A 50 5.47 2.49 4.06
C LEU A 50 5.26 1.26 4.95
N ILE A 51 4.25 1.30 5.83
CA ILE A 51 3.96 0.21 6.76
C ILE A 51 3.62 -1.06 5.98
N SER A 52 2.81 -0.96 4.91
CA SER A 52 2.49 -2.08 4.04
C SER A 52 3.73 -2.70 3.41
N VAL A 53 4.62 -1.88 2.83
CA VAL A 53 5.88 -2.38 2.26
C VAL A 53 6.75 -3.07 3.31
N MET A 54 6.87 -2.49 4.51
CA MET A 54 7.66 -3.09 5.59
C MET A 54 7.08 -4.45 6.00
N ALA A 55 5.78 -4.53 6.22
CA ALA A 55 5.13 -5.79 6.57
C ALA A 55 5.37 -6.88 5.50
N ILE A 56 5.19 -6.54 4.21
CA ILE A 56 5.40 -7.46 3.09
C ILE A 56 6.86 -7.90 2.97
N LYS A 57 7.80 -6.99 3.24
CA LYS A 57 9.21 -7.32 3.21
C LYS A 57 9.61 -8.27 4.34
N GLU A 58 9.13 -8.02 5.56
CA GLU A 58 9.48 -8.82 6.75
C GLU A 58 8.93 -10.25 6.69
N ILE A 59 7.80 -10.48 6.01
CA ILE A 59 7.29 -11.85 5.76
C ILE A 59 8.05 -12.58 4.64
N GLY A 60 9.09 -11.97 4.07
CA GLY A 60 9.94 -12.58 3.05
C GLY A 60 9.38 -12.57 1.63
N PHE A 61 8.35 -11.77 1.35
CA PHE A 61 7.81 -11.65 0.00
C PHE A 61 8.82 -10.96 -0.92
N THR A 62 9.19 -11.62 -2.02
CA THR A 62 10.10 -11.10 -3.04
C THR A 62 9.56 -11.43 -4.42
N LEU A 63 9.94 -10.64 -5.43
CA LEU A 63 9.64 -10.91 -6.82
C LEU A 63 10.93 -11.40 -7.48
N GLU A 64 10.92 -12.62 -8.01
CA GLU A 64 12.12 -13.26 -8.62
C GLU A 64 13.33 -13.30 -7.65
N GLY A 65 13.07 -13.43 -6.35
CA GLY A 65 14.10 -13.43 -5.31
C GLY A 65 14.66 -12.05 -4.96
N LEU A 66 14.16 -10.98 -5.57
CA LEU A 66 14.62 -9.61 -5.35
C LEU A 66 13.52 -8.72 -4.77
N PHE A 67 13.91 -7.85 -3.83
CA PHE A 67 13.04 -6.79 -3.33
C PHE A 67 13.48 -5.45 -3.93
N THR A 68 12.88 -5.09 -5.06
CA THR A 68 13.26 -3.90 -5.83
C THR A 68 12.48 -2.66 -5.36
N PRO A 69 13.02 -1.44 -5.58
CA PRO A 69 12.26 -0.21 -5.35
C PRO A 69 10.96 -0.14 -6.17
N ALA A 70 10.94 -0.69 -7.39
CA ALA A 70 9.73 -0.76 -8.21
C ALA A 70 8.65 -1.64 -7.56
N LEU A 71 9.03 -2.81 -7.03
CA LEU A 71 8.10 -3.66 -6.28
C LEU A 71 7.57 -2.92 -5.05
N SER A 72 8.45 -2.25 -4.31
CA SER A 72 8.07 -1.42 -3.16
C SER A 72 7.05 -0.35 -3.52
N PHE A 73 7.22 0.33 -4.65
CA PHE A 73 6.28 1.34 -5.12
C PHE A 73 4.88 0.75 -5.38
N ILE A 74 4.81 -0.39 -6.05
CA ILE A 74 3.54 -1.07 -6.34
C ILE A 74 2.85 -1.52 -5.05
N LEU A 75 3.61 -2.11 -4.13
CA LEU A 75 3.11 -2.54 -2.83
C LEU A 75 2.62 -1.36 -1.97
N GLY A 76 3.36 -0.25 -1.96
CA GLY A 76 2.97 0.98 -1.27
C GLY A 76 1.73 1.63 -1.88
N TYR A 77 1.59 1.58 -3.21
CA TYR A 77 0.40 2.05 -3.92
C TYR A 77 -0.83 1.20 -3.62
N ALA A 78 -0.70 -0.12 -3.56
CA ALA A 78 -1.81 -1.00 -3.17
C ALA A 78 -2.15 -0.84 -1.67
N GLY A 79 -1.12 -0.69 -0.83
CA GLY A 79 -1.26 -0.40 0.60
C GLY A 79 -2.05 -1.47 1.35
N GLY A 80 -3.04 -1.02 2.13
CA GLY A 80 -3.89 -1.90 2.95
C GLY A 80 -4.65 -2.97 2.17
N ASP A 81 -5.10 -2.68 0.95
CA ASP A 81 -5.84 -3.65 0.13
C ASP A 81 -4.98 -4.87 -0.22
N PHE A 82 -3.67 -4.66 -0.41
CA PHE A 82 -2.74 -5.76 -0.63
C PHE A 82 -2.58 -6.62 0.63
N LEU A 83 -2.42 -5.99 1.80
CA LEU A 83 -2.32 -6.69 3.08
C LEU A 83 -3.58 -7.54 3.35
N GLU A 84 -4.75 -6.98 3.11
CA GLU A 84 -6.02 -7.69 3.30
C GLU A 84 -6.12 -8.91 2.39
N ASN A 85 -5.81 -8.75 1.10
CA ASN A 85 -5.85 -9.85 0.15
C ASN A 85 -4.81 -10.93 0.46
N LEU A 86 -3.61 -10.53 0.87
CA LEU A 86 -2.58 -11.47 1.29
C LEU A 86 -2.99 -12.25 2.54
N TYR A 87 -3.55 -11.56 3.54
CA TYR A 87 -4.09 -12.19 4.76
C TYR A 87 -5.17 -13.24 4.41
N LYS A 88 -6.10 -12.91 3.51
CA LYS A 88 -7.11 -13.87 3.01
C LYS A 88 -6.48 -15.09 2.36
N ILE A 89 -5.42 -14.93 1.58
CA ILE A 89 -4.70 -16.05 0.93
C ILE A 89 -4.03 -16.96 1.98
N ILE A 90 -3.34 -16.36 2.97
CA ILE A 90 -2.64 -17.10 4.03
C ILE A 90 -3.64 -17.95 4.83
N ILE A 91 -4.75 -17.34 5.27
CA ILE A 91 -5.77 -18.07 6.04
C ILE A 91 -6.46 -19.13 5.20
N LYS A 92 -6.86 -18.82 3.95
CA LYS A 92 -7.53 -19.81 3.10
C LYS A 92 -6.63 -21.02 2.82
N LYS A 93 -5.32 -20.81 2.67
CA LYS A 93 -4.35 -21.90 2.56
C LYS A 93 -4.30 -22.75 3.84
N SER A 94 -4.33 -22.12 5.01
CA SER A 94 -4.32 -22.84 6.30
C SER A 94 -5.56 -23.74 6.49
N THR A 95 -6.74 -23.33 6.01
CA THR A 95 -7.97 -24.15 6.10
C THR A 95 -7.94 -25.36 5.15
N LEU A 96 -7.31 -25.24 3.98
CA LEU A 96 -7.22 -26.33 3.01
C LEU A 96 -6.21 -27.41 3.43
N ASP A 97 -5.13 -27.05 4.11
CA ASP A 97 -4.15 -28.01 4.64
C ASP A 97 -4.66 -28.74 5.90
N GLY A 98 -5.58 -28.13 6.66
CA GLY A 98 -6.17 -28.73 7.86
C GLY A 98 -7.22 -29.81 7.59
N SER A 99 -7.66 -30.01 6.35
CA SER A 99 -8.66 -31.03 5.96
C SER A 99 -8.06 -32.35 5.48
N LYS A 100 -6.73 -32.54 5.64
CA LYS A 100 -6.00 -33.76 5.27
C LYS A 100 -5.51 -34.58 6.48
N ASN A 101 -6.14 -34.44 7.65
CA ASN A 101 -5.96 -35.35 8.78
C ASN A 101 -7.27 -36.06 9.11
#